data_AF-A0A7X4GKR2-F1
#
_entry.id   AF-A0A7X4GKR2-F1
#
_cell.length_a   1.000
_cell.length_b   1.000
_cell.length_c   1.000
_cell.angle_alpha   90.00
_cell.angle_beta   90.00
_cell.angle_gamma   90.00
#
_symmetry.space_group_name_H-M   'P 1'
#
loop_
_entity.id
_entity.type
_entity.pdbx_description
1 polymer ?
#
loop_
_entity_poly.entity_id
_entity_poly.type
_entity_poly.pdbx_seq_one_letter_code
_entity_poly.pdbx_strand_id
1 'polypeptide(L)'
;MKRIGMWLAALALLFTVGGASAADVELGPGDVIKVLVYNNPDLSLETRVSESGTITFPLLGVVPVGGLSTAAAEKKLAQLLQSGGFVKQPQVNIVVTSLQSQQVSVLGQVNRPGRYPVDGKRTVLDILASAGGVAADGGDFVTLLRKRGGQTQREQIDIVDMARKGELTRDFDLQANDVLYVERAPRFYIYGEVQRPGPVRLERQMTVLQALSAGGGLTPRGTERGVRIKRTDAQGKIEVISAKHDDLLRPDDVVYVQESLF
;
A
#
# COMPACT_ATOMS: atom_id res chain seq x y z
N MET A 1 19.89 7.97 -69.40
CA MET A 1 18.85 8.78 -68.73
C MET A 1 17.56 7.97 -68.67
N LYS A 2 17.00 7.78 -67.45
CA LYS A 2 15.66 7.21 -67.14
C LYS A 2 15.52 5.70 -67.46
N ARG A 3 15.23 4.79 -66.52
CA ARG A 3 14.02 4.74 -65.68
C ARG A 3 14.28 3.94 -64.39
N ILE A 4 13.81 4.51 -63.29
CA ILE A 4 13.67 3.96 -61.95
C ILE A 4 12.24 3.40 -61.82
N GLY A 5 12.09 2.20 -61.28
CA GLY A 5 10.81 1.59 -60.86
C GLY A 5 11.16 0.26 -60.18
N MET A 6 11.27 0.21 -58.84
CA MET A 6 10.18 0.10 -57.84
C MET A 6 9.51 -1.30 -57.88
N TRP A 7 9.31 -1.88 -56.68
CA TRP A 7 8.74 -3.20 -56.34
C TRP A 7 9.77 -4.35 -56.36
N LEU A 8 10.13 -5.05 -55.27
CA LEU A 8 9.39 -5.51 -54.09
C LEU A 8 10.28 -5.46 -52.84
N ALA A 9 9.87 -4.68 -51.84
CA ALA A 9 10.37 -4.81 -50.47
C ALA A 9 9.72 -6.04 -49.84
N ALA A 10 10.49 -7.13 -49.73
CA ALA A 10 10.10 -8.30 -48.95
C ALA A 10 10.09 -7.92 -47.46
N LEU A 11 8.88 -7.86 -46.92
CA LEU A 11 8.53 -7.62 -45.54
C LEU A 11 9.07 -8.75 -44.65
N ALA A 12 10.27 -8.58 -44.09
CA ALA A 12 10.75 -9.40 -42.99
C ALA A 12 10.14 -8.87 -41.68
N LEU A 13 8.93 -9.33 -41.37
CA LEU A 13 8.33 -9.17 -40.04
C LEU A 13 9.12 -10.06 -39.06
N LEU A 14 10.09 -9.48 -38.38
CA LEU A 14 10.68 -10.06 -37.18
C LEU A 14 9.58 -10.12 -36.11
N PHE A 15 8.99 -11.30 -35.94
CA PHE A 15 8.25 -11.63 -34.72
C PHE A 15 9.24 -11.57 -33.56
N THR A 16 9.29 -10.43 -32.87
CA THR A 16 9.77 -10.40 -31.49
C THR A 16 8.75 -11.16 -30.67
N VAL A 17 9.01 -12.44 -30.44
CA VAL A 17 8.36 -13.20 -29.38
C VAL A 17 8.79 -12.53 -28.09
N GLY A 18 8.00 -11.56 -27.63
CA GLY A 18 8.06 -11.07 -26.28
C GLY A 18 7.72 -12.24 -25.38
N GLY A 19 8.74 -12.92 -24.88
CA GLY A 19 8.57 -13.85 -23.77
C GLY A 19 7.95 -13.04 -22.64
N ALA A 20 6.66 -13.25 -22.41
CA ALA A 20 6.04 -12.82 -21.18
C ALA A 20 6.78 -13.58 -20.08
N SER A 21 7.77 -12.93 -19.45
CA SER A 21 8.29 -13.42 -18.19
C SER A 21 7.13 -13.29 -17.23
N ALA A 22 6.45 -14.42 -16.97
CA ALA A 22 5.65 -14.54 -15.79
C ALA A 22 6.53 -14.06 -14.63
N ALA A 23 6.00 -13.16 -13.81
CA ALA A 23 6.71 -12.75 -12.60
C ALA A 23 6.80 -14.00 -11.73
N ASP A 24 7.95 -14.65 -11.81
CA ASP A 24 8.24 -15.90 -11.14
C ASP A 24 8.24 -15.63 -9.63
N VAL A 25 7.34 -16.26 -8.90
CA VAL A 25 7.24 -16.11 -7.44
C VAL A 25 8.53 -16.67 -6.82
N GLU A 26 9.34 -15.77 -6.26
CA GLU A 26 10.54 -16.14 -5.51
C GLU A 26 10.16 -16.70 -4.14
N LEU A 27 10.71 -17.86 -3.80
CA LEU A 27 10.54 -18.46 -2.49
C LEU A 27 11.38 -17.69 -1.47
N GLY A 28 10.76 -17.29 -0.37
CA GLY A 28 11.45 -16.61 0.72
C GLY A 28 11.18 -17.25 2.09
N PRO A 29 11.90 -16.78 3.12
CA PRO A 29 11.72 -17.24 4.50
C PRO A 29 10.27 -17.18 4.98
N GLY A 30 9.81 -18.25 5.63
CA GLY A 30 8.47 -18.35 6.20
C GLY A 30 7.38 -18.82 5.22
N ASP A 31 7.65 -18.86 3.91
CA ASP A 31 6.71 -19.36 2.92
C ASP A 31 6.39 -20.83 3.18
N VAL A 32 5.12 -21.21 2.99
CA VAL A 32 4.69 -22.60 3.07
C VAL A 32 4.51 -23.12 1.65
N ILE A 33 5.16 -24.24 1.38
CA ILE A 33 5.17 -24.86 0.06
C ILE A 33 4.76 -26.32 0.17
N LYS A 34 4.09 -26.80 -0.87
CA LYS A 34 3.79 -28.19 -1.11
C LYS A 34 4.56 -28.67 -2.33
N VAL A 35 5.49 -29.58 -2.11
CA VAL A 35 6.29 -30.23 -3.14
C VAL A 35 5.63 -31.57 -3.48
N LEU A 36 5.37 -31.77 -4.77
CA LEU A 36 4.79 -32.99 -5.32
C LEU A 36 5.80 -33.63 -6.26
N VAL A 37 6.05 -34.92 -6.08
CA VAL A 37 6.89 -35.71 -6.99
C VAL A 37 5.99 -36.71 -7.71
N TYR A 38 5.90 -36.58 -9.03
CA TYR A 38 5.00 -37.43 -9.82
C TYR A 38 5.34 -38.91 -9.66
N ASN A 39 4.30 -39.74 -9.51
CA ASN A 39 4.40 -41.20 -9.29
C ASN A 39 5.25 -41.62 -8.06
N ASN A 40 5.53 -40.70 -7.14
CA ASN A 40 6.31 -40.93 -5.92
C ASN A 40 5.67 -40.19 -4.72
N PRO A 41 4.48 -40.62 -4.26
CA PRO A 41 3.75 -39.91 -3.20
C PRO A 41 4.54 -39.84 -1.88
N ASP A 42 5.39 -40.83 -1.60
CA ASP A 42 6.25 -40.86 -0.40
C ASP A 42 7.32 -39.75 -0.38
N LEU A 43 7.59 -39.14 -1.53
CA LEU A 43 8.48 -37.98 -1.66
C LEU A 43 7.71 -36.64 -1.67
N SER A 44 6.39 -36.67 -1.54
CA SER A 44 5.59 -35.45 -1.43
C SER A 44 5.71 -34.86 -0.03
N LEU A 45 5.89 -33.54 0.05
CA LEU A 45 6.17 -32.84 1.29
C LEU A 45 5.40 -31.53 1.33
N GLU A 46 4.74 -31.26 2.45
CA GLU A 46 4.27 -29.92 2.79
C GLU A 46 5.14 -29.38 3.93
N THR A 47 5.82 -28.26 3.69
CA THR A 47 6.79 -27.72 4.63
C THR A 47 6.91 -26.21 4.52
N ARG A 48 7.55 -25.61 5.54
CA ARG A 48 7.87 -24.19 5.58
C ARG A 48 9.32 -23.97 5.19
N VAL A 49 9.58 -22.96 4.36
CA VAL A 49 10.92 -22.45 4.09
C VAL A 49 11.47 -21.82 5.37
N SER A 50 12.60 -22.33 5.85
CA SER A 50 13.25 -21.85 7.07
C SER A 50 13.73 -20.40 6.94
N GLU A 51 14.07 -19.78 8.07
CA GLU A 51 14.67 -18.43 8.10
C GLU A 51 15.99 -18.34 7.33
N SER A 52 16.70 -19.46 7.18
CA SER A 52 17.92 -19.54 6.36
C SER A 52 17.65 -19.84 4.87
N GLY A 53 16.38 -19.88 4.45
CA GLY A 53 16.00 -20.14 3.06
C GLY A 53 16.13 -21.61 2.65
N THR A 54 15.99 -22.55 3.58
CA THR A 54 16.14 -23.98 3.31
C THR A 54 14.87 -24.76 3.62
N ILE A 55 14.74 -25.94 3.03
CA ILE A 55 13.73 -26.94 3.39
C ILE A 55 14.40 -28.26 3.73
N THR A 56 13.80 -29.08 4.57
CA THR A 56 14.22 -30.46 4.79
C THR A 56 13.39 -31.37 3.91
N PHE A 57 14.01 -31.97 2.89
CA PHE A 57 13.36 -32.80 1.89
C PHE A 57 13.72 -34.29 2.08
N PRO A 58 12.78 -35.23 1.93
CA PRO A 58 13.05 -36.67 2.04
C PRO A 58 14.22 -37.11 1.15
N LEU A 59 15.10 -37.95 1.69
CA LEU A 59 16.33 -38.47 1.03
C LEU A 59 17.42 -37.44 0.72
N LEU A 60 17.06 -36.17 0.47
CA LEU A 60 18.00 -35.09 0.15
C LEU A 60 18.48 -34.31 1.38
N GLY A 61 17.78 -34.40 2.51
CA GLY A 61 18.09 -33.64 3.70
C GLY A 61 17.83 -32.14 3.49
N VAL A 62 18.77 -31.29 3.91
CA VAL A 62 18.59 -29.83 3.84
C VAL A 62 18.89 -29.32 2.43
N VAL A 63 17.89 -28.73 1.77
CA VAL A 63 18.01 -28.17 0.43
C VAL A 63 17.77 -26.66 0.47
N PRO A 64 18.70 -25.82 -0.03
CA PRO A 64 18.49 -24.39 -0.14
C PRO A 64 17.55 -24.08 -1.30
N VAL A 65 16.45 -23.37 -1.01
CA VAL A 65 15.41 -22.98 -1.98
C VAL A 65 15.07 -21.48 -1.93
N GLY A 66 15.50 -20.77 -0.88
CA GLY A 66 15.28 -19.34 -0.74
C GLY A 66 15.97 -18.54 -1.83
N GLY A 67 15.27 -17.51 -2.32
CA GLY A 67 15.70 -16.66 -3.44
C GLY A 67 15.59 -17.33 -4.82
N LEU A 68 15.14 -18.58 -4.90
CA LEU A 68 14.84 -19.24 -6.18
C LEU A 68 13.38 -19.01 -6.55
N SER A 69 13.11 -18.87 -7.84
CA SER A 69 11.74 -19.06 -8.33
C SER A 69 11.27 -20.50 -8.10
N THR A 70 9.95 -20.69 -8.04
CA THR A 70 9.36 -22.04 -7.96
C THR A 70 9.91 -22.96 -9.05
N ALA A 71 9.97 -22.50 -10.30
CA ALA A 71 10.51 -23.26 -11.43
C ALA A 71 12.00 -23.62 -11.26
N ALA A 72 12.81 -22.68 -10.74
CA ALA A 72 14.21 -22.94 -10.46
C ALA A 72 14.39 -23.94 -9.31
N ALA A 73 13.57 -23.85 -8.26
CA ALA A 73 13.57 -24.78 -7.14
C ALA A 73 13.12 -26.19 -7.55
N GLU A 74 12.09 -26.31 -8.39
CA GLU A 74 11.63 -27.58 -8.98
C GLU A 74 12.75 -28.27 -9.76
N LYS A 75 13.39 -27.53 -10.68
CA LYS A 75 14.51 -28.04 -11.47
C LYS A 75 15.66 -28.50 -10.57
N LYS A 76 15.98 -27.74 -9.53
CA LYS A 76 17.03 -28.08 -8.56
C LYS A 76 16.71 -29.36 -7.80
N LEU A 77 15.49 -29.51 -7.28
CA LEU A 77 15.07 -30.72 -6.58
C LEU A 77 15.07 -31.94 -7.51
N ALA A 78 14.59 -31.79 -8.74
CA ALA A 78 14.63 -32.85 -9.74
C ALA A 78 16.07 -33.31 -10.02
N GLN A 79 17.01 -32.37 -10.19
CA GLN A 79 18.42 -32.68 -10.40
C GLN A 79 19.05 -33.41 -9.21
N LEU A 80 18.74 -33.00 -7.98
CA LEU A 80 19.26 -33.64 -6.77
C LEU A 80 18.70 -35.05 -6.56
N LEU A 81 17.40 -35.26 -6.83
CA LEU A 81 16.77 -36.59 -6.78
C LEU A 81 17.37 -37.54 -7.82
N GLN A 82 17.68 -37.03 -9.01
CA GLN A 82 18.28 -37.82 -10.08
C GLN A 82 19.75 -38.15 -9.81
N SER A 83 20.56 -37.17 -9.40
CA SER A 83 21.99 -37.36 -9.15
C SER A 83 22.27 -38.21 -7.91
N GLY A 84 21.39 -38.14 -6.89
CA GLY A 84 21.42 -39.03 -5.74
C GLY A 84 20.99 -40.47 -6.04
N GLY A 85 20.52 -40.77 -7.25
CA GLY A 85 20.08 -42.11 -7.66
C GLY A 85 18.74 -42.53 -7.05
N PHE A 86 17.97 -41.59 -6.46
CA PHE A 86 16.70 -41.89 -5.80
C PHE A 86 15.55 -42.03 -6.80
N VAL A 87 15.54 -41.21 -7.86
CA VAL A 87 14.49 -41.21 -8.89
C VAL A 87 15.12 -41.03 -10.27
N LYS A 88 14.80 -41.91 -11.22
CA LYS A 88 15.44 -41.91 -12.56
C LYS A 88 15.02 -40.73 -13.44
N GLN A 89 13.76 -40.33 -13.39
CA GLN A 89 13.17 -39.22 -14.15
C GLN A 89 12.18 -38.43 -13.27
N PRO A 90 12.66 -37.69 -12.27
CA PRO A 90 11.79 -36.97 -11.35
C PRO A 90 11.07 -35.83 -12.07
N GLN A 91 9.75 -35.77 -11.89
CA GLN A 91 8.94 -34.61 -12.25
C GLN A 91 8.47 -33.99 -10.93
N VAL A 92 8.94 -32.78 -10.65
CA VAL A 92 8.68 -32.07 -9.39
C VAL A 92 7.81 -30.87 -9.68
N ASN A 93 6.78 -30.66 -8.87
CA ASN A 93 5.92 -29.48 -8.89
C ASN A 93 5.89 -28.86 -7.50
N ILE A 94 6.06 -27.54 -7.40
CA ILE A 94 6.00 -26.79 -6.15
C ILE A 94 4.81 -25.85 -6.19
N VAL A 95 3.90 -26.02 -5.23
CA VAL A 95 2.77 -25.12 -5.01
C VAL A 95 3.03 -24.32 -3.75
N VAL A 96 3.05 -22.99 -3.86
CA VAL A 96 3.12 -22.12 -2.68
C VAL A 96 1.73 -22.04 -2.06
N THR A 97 1.55 -22.60 -0.86
CA THR A 97 0.25 -22.63 -0.16
C THR A 97 0.06 -21.39 0.70
N SER A 98 1.14 -20.72 1.13
CA SER A 98 1.08 -19.46 1.86
C SER A 98 2.33 -18.62 1.62
N LEU A 99 2.17 -17.42 1.06
CA LEU A 99 3.19 -16.38 0.91
C LEU A 99 3.31 -15.56 2.19
N GLN A 100 4.39 -15.76 2.95
CA GLN A 100 4.72 -15.00 4.16
C GLN A 100 5.91 -14.07 3.95
N SER A 101 6.81 -14.43 3.03
CA SER A 101 8.03 -13.67 2.75
C SER A 101 7.76 -12.39 1.94
N GLN A 102 6.70 -12.40 1.13
CA GLN A 102 6.32 -11.30 0.23
C GLN A 102 5.02 -10.65 0.68
N GLN A 103 5.05 -10.00 1.84
CA GLN A 103 3.90 -9.28 2.37
C GLN A 103 4.21 -7.81 2.61
N VAL A 104 3.18 -6.98 2.47
CA VAL A 104 3.16 -5.60 2.94
C VAL A 104 2.24 -5.48 4.14
N SER A 105 2.53 -4.52 5.01
CA SER A 105 1.65 -4.21 6.13
C SER A 105 0.83 -2.97 5.80
N VAL A 106 -0.49 -3.07 5.92
CA VAL A 106 -1.41 -1.94 5.80
C VAL A 106 -2.00 -1.66 7.16
N LEU A 107 -1.71 -0.47 7.68
CA LEU A 107 -2.00 -0.06 9.05
C LEU A 107 -2.71 1.30 9.06
N GLY A 108 -3.27 1.65 10.22
CA GLY A 108 -3.96 2.93 10.42
C GLY A 108 -5.43 2.89 9.98
N GLN A 109 -5.95 4.02 9.50
CA GLN A 109 -7.38 4.21 9.19
C GLN A 109 -7.76 3.66 7.81
N VAL A 110 -7.74 2.34 7.67
CA VAL A 110 -8.27 1.59 6.52
C VAL A 110 -9.41 0.68 6.97
N ASN A 111 -10.27 0.23 6.05
CA ASN A 111 -11.41 -0.61 6.40
C ASN A 111 -11.00 -2.00 6.93
N ARG A 112 -9.89 -2.56 6.44
CA ARG A 112 -9.33 -3.84 6.89
C ARG A 112 -7.82 -3.74 7.09
N PRO A 113 -7.33 -3.30 8.25
CA PRO A 113 -5.89 -3.31 8.54
C PRO A 113 -5.36 -4.75 8.58
N GLY A 114 -4.14 -4.97 8.12
CA GLY A 114 -3.57 -6.32 8.07
C GLY A 114 -2.34 -6.45 7.19
N ARG A 115 -1.87 -7.68 7.05
CA ARG A 115 -0.82 -8.03 6.10
C ARG A 115 -1.43 -8.54 4.81
N TYR A 116 -0.90 -8.06 3.69
CA TYR A 116 -1.38 -8.40 2.36
C TYR A 116 -0.23 -8.97 1.54
N PRO A 117 -0.43 -10.10 0.83
CA PRO A 117 0.58 -10.61 -0.07
C PRO A 117 0.80 -9.63 -1.22
N VAL A 118 2.05 -9.50 -1.64
CA VAL A 118 2.47 -8.76 -2.84
C VAL A 118 3.00 -9.78 -3.83
N ASP A 119 2.08 -10.42 -4.54
CA ASP A 119 2.40 -11.32 -5.63
C ASP A 119 2.64 -10.51 -6.92
N GLY A 120 3.87 -10.51 -7.42
CA GLY A 120 4.23 -9.76 -8.62
C GLY A 120 4.22 -8.23 -8.39
N LYS A 121 3.75 -7.47 -9.39
CA LYS A 121 3.67 -6.00 -9.32
C LYS A 121 2.32 -5.58 -8.74
N ARG A 122 2.31 -5.12 -7.49
CA ARG A 122 1.16 -4.48 -6.86
C ARG A 122 1.51 -3.05 -6.49
N THR A 123 0.60 -2.13 -6.76
CA THR A 123 0.80 -0.72 -6.42
C THR A 123 0.21 -0.36 -5.06
N VAL A 124 0.42 0.89 -4.63
CA VAL A 124 -0.19 1.46 -3.42
C VAL A 124 -1.72 1.39 -3.53
N LEU A 125 -2.29 1.78 -4.65
CA LEU A 125 -3.74 1.75 -4.86
C LEU A 125 -4.30 0.32 -4.86
N ASP A 126 -3.60 -0.65 -5.46
CA ASP A 126 -4.03 -2.06 -5.47
C ASP A 126 -4.15 -2.63 -4.05
N ILE A 127 -3.13 -2.39 -3.22
CA ILE A 127 -3.10 -2.88 -1.85
C ILE A 127 -4.10 -2.14 -0.97
N LEU A 128 -4.29 -0.82 -1.16
CA LEU A 128 -5.33 -0.08 -0.46
C LEU A 128 -6.73 -0.59 -0.84
N ALA A 129 -6.99 -0.87 -2.11
CA ALA A 129 -8.25 -1.45 -2.56
C ALA A 129 -8.49 -2.84 -1.94
N SER A 130 -7.44 -3.66 -1.87
CA SER A 130 -7.48 -4.98 -1.19
C SER A 130 -7.80 -4.85 0.30
N ALA A 131 -7.30 -3.80 0.95
CA ALA A 131 -7.64 -3.42 2.33
C ALA A 131 -9.05 -2.80 2.49
N GLY A 132 -9.83 -2.73 1.41
CA GLY A 132 -11.18 -2.18 1.39
C GLY A 132 -11.23 -0.65 1.30
N GLY A 133 -10.11 0.00 0.96
CA GLY A 133 -9.98 1.45 0.90
C GLY A 133 -9.75 2.11 2.26
N VAL A 134 -9.59 3.43 2.23
CA VAL A 134 -9.46 4.29 3.42
C VAL A 134 -10.78 4.32 4.19
N ALA A 135 -10.70 4.22 5.52
CA ALA A 135 -11.87 4.25 6.38
C ALA A 135 -12.49 5.66 6.45
N ALA A 136 -13.73 5.76 6.93
CA ALA A 136 -14.45 7.04 6.99
C ALA A 136 -13.77 8.12 7.84
N ASP A 137 -12.95 7.75 8.82
CA ASP A 137 -12.14 8.67 9.63
C ASP A 137 -10.68 8.75 9.19
N GLY A 138 -10.31 8.11 8.07
CA GLY A 138 -8.98 8.16 7.49
C GLY A 138 -8.75 9.43 6.67
N GLY A 139 -7.49 9.87 6.69
CA GLY A 139 -7.04 11.07 6.00
C GLY A 139 -6.80 10.84 4.51
N ASP A 140 -6.53 11.95 3.82
CA ASP A 140 -6.31 11.98 2.37
C ASP A 140 -4.89 11.50 1.96
N PHE A 141 -4.02 11.31 2.96
CA PHE A 141 -2.63 10.93 2.75
C PHE A 141 -2.35 9.52 3.24
N VAL A 142 -1.56 8.80 2.45
CA VAL A 142 -0.97 7.52 2.83
C VAL A 142 0.53 7.71 2.97
N THR A 143 1.06 7.28 4.11
CA THR A 143 2.52 7.24 4.33
C THR A 143 3.03 5.85 3.94
N LEU A 144 3.94 5.82 2.97
CA LEU A 144 4.70 4.64 2.60
C LEU A 144 6.04 4.65 3.33
N LEU A 145 6.31 3.61 4.12
CA LEU A 145 7.58 3.38 4.79
C LEU A 145 8.30 2.22 4.11
N ARG A 146 9.52 2.46 3.65
CA ARG A 146 10.36 1.46 2.98
C ARG A 146 11.68 1.31 3.72
N LYS A 147 12.04 0.07 4.05
CA LYS A 147 13.39 -0.22 4.58
C LYS A 147 14.30 -0.61 3.42
N ARG A 148 15.29 0.22 3.12
CA ARG A 148 16.29 -0.01 2.06
C ARG A 148 17.68 0.33 2.60
N GLY A 149 18.63 -0.59 2.47
CA GLY A 149 20.01 -0.37 2.96
C GLY A 149 20.11 -0.09 4.46
N GLY A 150 19.18 -0.60 5.28
CA GLY A 150 19.13 -0.32 6.71
C GLY A 150 18.51 1.03 7.11
N GLN A 151 18.22 1.91 6.15
CA GLN A 151 17.52 3.17 6.37
C GLN A 151 16.02 3.03 6.10
N THR A 152 15.20 3.76 6.85
CA THR A 152 13.76 3.86 6.60
C THR A 152 13.51 5.11 5.78
N GLN A 153 13.03 4.94 4.55
CA GLN A 153 12.56 6.00 3.70
C GLN A 153 11.07 6.21 3.94
N ARG A 154 10.65 7.47 4.10
CA ARG A 154 9.26 7.87 4.29
C ARG A 154 8.80 8.66 3.08
N GLU A 155 7.74 8.20 2.44
CA GLU A 155 7.09 8.90 1.33
C GLU A 155 5.63 9.18 1.69
N GLN A 156 5.21 10.44 1.54
CA GLN A 156 3.81 10.82 1.69
C GLN A 156 3.15 10.84 0.30
N ILE A 157 1.95 10.27 0.21
CA ILE A 157 1.20 10.09 -1.04
C ILE A 157 -0.20 10.66 -0.83
N ASP A 158 -0.58 11.64 -1.65
CA ASP A 158 -1.92 12.22 -1.64
C ASP A 158 -2.83 11.43 -2.59
N ILE A 159 -3.56 10.46 -2.02
CA ILE A 159 -4.39 9.54 -2.82
C ILE A 159 -5.63 10.23 -3.39
N VAL A 160 -6.10 11.31 -2.75
CA VAL A 160 -7.27 12.07 -3.20
C VAL A 160 -6.90 12.92 -4.41
N ASP A 161 -5.74 13.58 -4.37
CA ASP A 161 -5.24 14.37 -5.49
C ASP A 161 -4.91 13.50 -6.71
N MET A 162 -4.28 12.34 -6.48
CA MET A 162 -4.03 11.33 -7.52
C MET A 162 -5.32 10.91 -8.23
N ALA A 163 -6.36 10.55 -7.45
CA ALA A 163 -7.65 10.14 -8.02
C ALA A 163 -8.35 11.26 -8.79
N ARG A 164 -8.28 12.51 -8.30
CA ARG A 164 -8.92 13.68 -8.93
C ARG A 164 -8.23 14.11 -10.22
N LYS A 165 -6.90 14.07 -10.25
CA LYS A 165 -6.11 14.51 -11.41
C LYS A 165 -5.84 13.38 -12.42
N GLY A 166 -6.03 12.13 -12.02
CA GLY A 166 -5.65 10.97 -12.82
C GLY A 166 -4.13 10.80 -12.95
N GLU A 167 -3.35 11.39 -12.05
CA GLU A 167 -1.88 11.32 -12.06
C GLU A 167 -1.40 10.15 -11.20
N LEU A 168 -1.05 9.03 -11.84
CA LEU A 168 -0.58 7.82 -11.17
C LEU A 168 0.94 7.77 -10.93
N THR A 169 1.63 8.91 -11.10
CA THR A 169 3.11 8.99 -10.95
C THR A 169 3.59 8.67 -9.53
N ARG A 170 2.70 8.77 -8.55
CA ARG A 170 2.94 8.45 -7.13
C ARG A 170 2.29 7.13 -6.70
N ASP A 171 1.71 6.37 -7.64
CA ASP A 171 1.20 5.02 -7.38
C ASP A 171 2.33 4.00 -7.46
N PHE A 172 3.15 3.96 -6.42
CA PHE A 172 4.37 3.17 -6.47
C PHE A 172 4.13 1.67 -6.40
N ASP A 173 4.96 0.92 -7.13
CA ASP A 173 5.12 -0.51 -6.90
C ASP A 173 5.60 -0.76 -5.45
N LEU A 174 4.93 -1.70 -4.79
CA LEU A 174 5.25 -2.13 -3.45
C LEU A 174 6.16 -3.35 -3.45
N GLN A 175 6.97 -3.44 -2.42
CA GLN A 175 7.86 -4.59 -2.22
C GLN A 175 7.63 -5.21 -0.85
N ALA A 176 8.11 -6.43 -0.69
CA ALA A 176 8.09 -7.14 0.58
C ALA A 176 8.62 -6.26 1.73
N ASN A 177 7.91 -6.30 2.86
CA ASN A 177 8.17 -5.52 4.08
C ASN A 177 7.93 -4.01 3.98
N ASP A 178 7.40 -3.49 2.88
CA ASP A 178 6.91 -2.11 2.87
C ASP A 178 5.69 -1.98 3.80
N VAL A 179 5.54 -0.80 4.41
CA VAL A 179 4.42 -0.48 5.30
C VAL A 179 3.66 0.69 4.73
N LEU A 180 2.37 0.49 4.49
CA LEU A 180 1.42 1.55 4.23
C LEU A 180 0.72 1.93 5.53
N TYR A 181 0.79 3.20 5.89
CA TYR A 181 0.16 3.74 7.07
C TYR A 181 -0.77 4.88 6.69
N VAL A 182 -2.05 4.72 6.99
CA VAL A 182 -3.07 5.75 6.76
C VAL A 182 -3.34 6.49 8.07
N GLU A 183 -2.98 7.77 8.10
CA GLU A 183 -3.25 8.62 9.27
C GLU A 183 -4.74 8.89 9.41
N ARG A 184 -5.16 9.24 10.64
CA ARG A 184 -6.52 9.74 10.87
C ARG A 184 -6.68 11.08 10.15
N ALA A 185 -7.88 11.33 9.63
CA ALA A 185 -8.22 12.61 9.05
C ALA A 185 -7.96 13.74 10.06
N PRO A 186 -7.35 14.86 9.63
CA PRO A 186 -7.14 16.00 10.51
C PRO A 186 -8.49 16.48 11.05
N ARG A 187 -8.47 17.04 12.26
CA ARG A 187 -9.67 17.56 12.91
C ARG A 187 -9.42 18.99 13.40
N PHE A 188 -10.49 19.73 13.52
CA PHE A 188 -10.54 20.96 14.31
C PHE A 188 -11.64 20.80 15.36
N TYR A 189 -11.67 21.70 16.34
CA TYR A 189 -12.64 21.66 17.43
C TYR A 189 -13.49 22.91 17.38
N ILE A 190 -14.80 22.76 17.58
CA ILE A 190 -15.73 23.89 17.65
C ILE A 190 -16.51 23.87 18.96
N TYR A 191 -16.63 25.01 19.63
CA TYR A 191 -17.36 25.13 20.90
C TYR A 191 -17.87 26.56 21.14
N GLY A 192 -18.71 26.72 22.16
CA GLY A 192 -19.42 27.97 22.48
C GLY A 192 -20.83 27.95 21.92
N GLU A 193 -21.27 29.08 21.37
CA GLU A 193 -22.64 29.29 20.87
C GLU A 193 -22.86 28.69 19.46
N VAL A 194 -22.64 27.38 19.34
CA VAL A 194 -22.95 26.56 18.15
C VAL A 194 -23.90 25.42 18.51
N GLN A 195 -24.70 24.97 17.54
CA GLN A 195 -25.71 23.94 17.78
C GLN A 195 -25.10 22.55 18.11
N ARG A 196 -23.94 22.23 17.55
CA ARG A 196 -23.25 20.94 17.71
C ARG A 196 -21.76 21.17 18.02
N PRO A 197 -21.41 21.48 19.29
CA PRO A 197 -20.02 21.58 19.70
C PRO A 197 -19.34 20.21 19.68
N GLY A 198 -18.04 20.19 19.38
CA GLY A 198 -17.23 18.97 19.39
C GLY A 198 -16.11 18.96 18.35
N PRO A 199 -15.43 17.81 18.21
CA PRO A 199 -14.46 17.60 17.16
C PRO A 199 -15.16 17.43 15.80
N VAL A 200 -14.61 18.08 14.77
CA VAL A 200 -15.12 18.01 13.40
C VAL A 200 -13.97 17.63 12.47
N ARG A 201 -14.25 16.76 11.49
CA ARG A 201 -13.28 16.40 10.43
C ARG A 201 -12.95 17.65 9.63
N LEU A 202 -11.66 17.91 9.45
CA LEU A 202 -11.17 19.00 8.63
C LEU A 202 -11.07 18.54 7.18
N GLU A 203 -11.82 19.19 6.30
CA GLU A 203 -11.76 18.96 4.86
C GLU A 203 -10.70 19.86 4.18
N ARG A 204 -10.28 19.49 2.97
CA ARG A 204 -9.33 20.30 2.18
C ARG A 204 -9.90 21.70 1.94
N GLN A 205 -9.11 22.72 2.28
CA GLN A 205 -9.48 24.14 2.12
C GLN A 205 -10.77 24.53 2.86
N MET A 206 -11.04 23.89 4.00
CA MET A 206 -12.23 24.18 4.80
C MET A 206 -12.16 25.58 5.42
N THR A 207 -13.24 26.36 5.23
CA THR A 207 -13.36 27.71 5.77
C THR A 207 -14.08 27.74 7.12
N VAL A 208 -13.97 28.85 7.85
CA VAL A 208 -14.72 29.09 9.09
C VAL A 208 -16.23 29.01 8.86
N LEU A 209 -16.76 29.51 7.75
CA LEU A 209 -18.19 29.42 7.45
C LEU A 209 -18.65 27.95 7.29
N GLN A 210 -17.86 27.13 6.60
CA GLN A 210 -18.13 25.70 6.46
C GLN A 210 -18.03 24.98 7.81
N ALA A 211 -17.11 25.41 8.67
CA ALA A 211 -16.98 24.89 10.02
C ALA A 211 -18.17 25.22 10.93
N LEU A 212 -18.67 26.45 10.89
CA LEU A 212 -19.90 26.83 11.57
C LEU A 212 -21.07 25.97 11.07
N SER A 213 -21.16 25.77 9.76
CA SER A 213 -22.20 24.92 9.15
C SER A 213 -22.09 23.46 9.61
N ALA A 214 -20.88 22.91 9.66
CA ALA A 214 -20.61 21.56 10.16
C ALA A 214 -20.94 21.41 11.65
N GLY A 215 -20.71 22.47 12.43
CA GLY A 215 -21.17 22.61 13.82
C GLY A 215 -22.68 22.85 13.98
N GLY A 216 -23.47 22.71 12.92
CA GLY A 216 -24.93 22.87 12.94
C GLY A 216 -25.42 24.33 12.92
N GLY A 217 -24.52 25.29 12.69
CA GLY A 217 -24.81 26.71 12.72
C GLY A 217 -24.72 27.32 14.13
N LEU A 218 -24.98 28.63 14.20
CA LEU A 218 -25.02 29.38 15.46
C LEU A 218 -26.26 29.03 16.28
N THR A 219 -26.16 29.11 17.60
CA THR A 219 -27.36 29.16 18.47
C THR A 219 -28.05 30.52 18.32
N PRO A 220 -29.29 30.68 18.81
CA PRO A 220 -29.94 32.00 18.87
C PRO A 220 -29.17 33.05 19.69
N ARG A 221 -28.22 32.62 20.52
CA ARG A 221 -27.35 33.50 21.31
C ARG A 221 -25.98 33.72 20.66
N GLY A 222 -25.62 32.98 19.61
CA GLY A 222 -24.33 33.10 18.96
C GLY A 222 -24.22 34.32 18.05
N THR A 223 -22.99 34.80 17.84
CA THR A 223 -22.72 35.91 16.92
C THR A 223 -21.56 35.60 15.97
N GLU A 224 -21.74 35.92 14.69
CA GLU A 224 -20.68 35.81 13.67
C GLU A 224 -19.46 36.70 13.98
N ARG A 225 -19.69 37.88 14.60
CA ARG A 225 -18.60 38.82 14.94
C ARG A 225 -17.74 38.32 16.11
N GLY A 226 -18.29 37.42 16.92
CA GLY A 226 -17.66 36.83 18.09
C GLY A 226 -16.91 35.53 17.80
N VAL A 227 -16.77 35.14 16.53
CA VAL A 227 -16.01 33.94 16.17
C VAL A 227 -14.51 34.21 16.33
N ARG A 228 -13.83 33.32 17.04
CA ARG A 228 -12.40 33.35 17.31
C ARG A 228 -11.78 32.01 16.96
N ILE A 229 -10.59 32.02 16.36
CA ILE A 229 -9.76 30.82 16.19
C ILE A 229 -8.65 30.88 17.23
N LYS A 230 -8.54 29.86 18.08
CA LYS A 230 -7.35 29.59 18.88
C LYS A 230 -6.47 28.64 18.10
N ARG A 231 -5.28 29.09 17.73
CA ARG A 231 -4.33 28.33 16.90
C ARG A 231 -3.00 28.25 17.61
N THR A 232 -2.41 27.06 17.63
CA THR A 232 -1.05 26.86 18.13
C THR A 232 -0.07 27.15 17.01
N ASP A 233 0.88 28.06 17.24
CA ASP A 233 1.97 28.34 16.29
C ASP A 233 3.04 27.23 16.29
N ALA A 234 4.05 27.36 15.44
CA ALA A 234 5.13 26.38 15.34
C ALA A 234 6.00 26.30 16.61
N GLN A 235 5.92 27.29 17.49
CA GLN A 235 6.65 27.38 18.75
C GLN A 235 5.81 26.87 19.94
N GLY A 236 4.58 26.41 19.70
CA GLY A 236 3.68 25.90 20.74
C GLY A 236 2.90 26.99 21.48
N LYS A 237 2.99 28.26 21.06
CA LYS A 237 2.24 29.37 21.67
C LYS A 237 0.86 29.45 21.04
N ILE A 238 -0.15 29.68 21.89
CA ILE A 238 -1.53 29.83 21.45
C ILE A 238 -1.77 31.28 21.07
N GLU A 239 -2.17 31.49 19.82
CA GLU A 239 -2.64 32.77 19.30
C GLU A 239 -4.16 32.76 19.17
N VAL A 240 -4.79 33.90 19.48
CA VAL A 240 -6.24 34.10 19.34
C VAL A 240 -6.48 35.07 18.21
N ILE A 241 -7.12 34.59 17.14
CA ILE A 241 -7.37 35.33 15.91
C ILE A 241 -8.86 35.63 15.81
N SER A 242 -9.21 36.88 15.45
CA SER A 242 -10.58 37.20 15.06
C SER A 242 -10.87 36.59 13.69
N ALA A 243 -11.81 35.65 13.63
CA ALA A 243 -12.05 34.86 12.44
C ALA A 243 -12.97 35.59 11.45
N LYS A 244 -12.66 35.49 10.16
CA LYS A 244 -13.55 35.84 9.05
C LYS A 244 -14.13 34.58 8.43
N HIS A 245 -15.24 34.73 7.72
CA HIS A 245 -15.94 33.60 7.09
C HIS A 245 -15.10 32.82 6.07
N ASP A 246 -14.20 33.50 5.37
CA ASP A 246 -13.31 32.99 4.33
C ASP A 246 -11.96 32.50 4.86
N ASP A 247 -11.66 32.73 6.15
CA ASP A 247 -10.43 32.24 6.74
C ASP A 247 -10.38 30.71 6.71
N LEU A 248 -9.21 30.19 6.32
CA LEU A 248 -8.96 28.75 6.26
C LEU A 248 -8.58 28.21 7.63
N LEU A 249 -9.16 27.04 7.95
CA LEU A 249 -8.81 26.29 9.14
C LEU A 249 -7.60 25.40 8.90
N ARG A 250 -6.89 25.13 10.00
CA ARG A 250 -5.73 24.25 10.08
C ARG A 250 -6.03 23.07 11.01
N PRO A 251 -5.28 21.97 10.88
CA PRO A 251 -5.34 20.88 11.85
C PRO A 251 -5.18 21.41 13.28
N ASP A 252 -5.97 20.89 14.20
CA ASP A 252 -5.99 21.19 15.63
C ASP A 252 -6.40 22.62 16.01
N ASP A 253 -6.90 23.43 15.07
CA ASP A 253 -7.54 24.70 15.38
C ASP A 253 -8.73 24.52 16.33
N VAL A 254 -8.93 25.49 17.22
CA VAL A 254 -10.11 25.55 18.08
C VAL A 254 -10.93 26.79 17.74
N VAL A 255 -12.08 26.58 17.10
CA VAL A 255 -13.07 27.61 16.77
C VAL A 255 -13.97 27.83 17.99
N TYR A 256 -13.94 29.05 18.52
CA TYR A 256 -14.77 29.48 19.64
C TYR A 256 -15.79 30.50 19.16
N VAL A 257 -17.06 30.26 19.46
CA VAL A 257 -18.16 31.19 19.16
C VAL A 257 -18.66 31.83 20.45
N GLN A 258 -18.53 33.15 20.54
CA GLN A 258 -19.02 33.92 21.68
C GLN A 258 -20.53 34.15 21.62
N GLU A 259 -21.11 34.41 22.78
CA GLU A 259 -22.46 34.95 22.94
C GLU A 259 -22.55 36.36 22.36
N SER A 260 -23.69 36.68 21.74
CA SER A 260 -24.04 38.02 21.27
C SER A 260 -24.27 38.91 22.48
N LEU A 261 -23.47 39.96 22.55
CA LEU A 261 -23.78 41.10 23.39
C LEU A 261 -24.75 41.95 22.56
N PHE A 262 -26.04 41.89 22.92
CA PHE A 262 -27.18 42.63 22.35
C PHE A 262 -27.80 42.06 21.07
#